data_AF-A0A1C5XU06-F1
#
_entry.id   AF-A0A1C5XU06-F1
#
_cell.length_a   1.000
_cell.length_b   1.000
_cell.length_c   1.000
_cell.angle_alpha   90.00
_cell.angle_beta   90.00
_cell.angle_gamma   90.00
#
_symmetry.space_group_name_H-M   'P 1'
#
loop_
_entity.id
_entity.type
_entity.pdbx_description
1 polymer ?
#
loop_
_entity_poly.entity_id
_entity_poly.type
_entity_poly.pdbx_seq_one_letter_code
_entity_poly.pdbx_strand_id
1 'polypeptide(L)'
;MARKRKSGTGTIRQRKDGRWEGRAVVGYDDKGLPKTKNVLAKTKHECQEKLTKLMETVGSTKSEKICADMPFGEWMDFWYQTYIKSGLRPATQNTYESTIYQHIIPQLGKIPLCQLTQKDLQQFYAHLKKEGRLVRTEQFGKGLSDRMVRMCHAKCRAALDQAVQENLIRTNPAVDCKLPPKRSREMQVLSHQELQRFLIQAKADGYFELFLLDLSTGLRRGELLALQWSDLDLDTGTLSVTKQVYEVNGKMQLSVPKTKASIRKLVLPPAVVEVFREYRKTAKSRWLFPSPKNLDMPLTPGSMLHRLHIILERAECKQIRFHDLRHTFATMALENGMDIKTLSAMLGHVSAATTLDIYTHITSDMLSEAAAKIDRGLGNEVAENSAEANPLTDFQPVMRRTRKPGTGCITQINDHLFEGRYSPTWPDGTKHSKCVYAHTREECEEKLKVLIGQLNAERKAILDRLRGILSPEKLTKKQRQIWEYMRLCPDETNYSTIAKGAKVTRHTVAKWYEMIQGMLSHTV
;
A
#
# COMPACT_ATOMS: atom_id res chain seq x y z
N MET A 1 29.01 -50.93 -37.51
CA MET A 1 28.71 -50.10 -36.32
C MET A 1 27.32 -49.50 -36.45
N ALA A 2 26.38 -49.85 -35.57
CA ALA A 2 25.01 -49.34 -35.64
C ALA A 2 24.93 -47.85 -35.26
N ARG A 3 24.36 -47.02 -36.14
CA ARG A 3 24.06 -45.59 -35.90
C ARG A 3 23.30 -45.43 -34.58
N LYS A 4 23.93 -44.81 -33.58
CA LYS A 4 23.27 -44.43 -32.31
C LYS A 4 22.16 -43.43 -32.65
N ARG A 5 20.90 -43.79 -32.37
CA ARG A 5 19.72 -42.98 -32.73
C ARG A 5 19.63 -41.72 -31.86
N LYS A 6 19.08 -40.63 -32.41
CA LYS A 6 18.74 -39.41 -31.66
C LYS A 6 17.81 -39.76 -30.49
N SER A 7 18.18 -39.32 -29.28
CA SER A 7 17.39 -39.56 -28.07
C SER A 7 15.98 -39.01 -28.24
N GLY A 8 14.96 -39.79 -27.87
CA GLY A 8 13.55 -39.36 -27.94
C GLY A 8 12.75 -39.90 -29.12
N THR A 9 13.38 -40.62 -30.06
CA THR A 9 12.64 -41.35 -31.10
C THR A 9 12.19 -42.71 -30.55
N GLY A 10 10.88 -42.89 -30.34
CA GLY A 10 10.31 -44.16 -29.87
C GLY A 10 10.71 -45.36 -30.74
N THR A 11 10.72 -46.56 -30.17
CA THR A 11 11.13 -47.78 -30.88
C THR A 11 9.93 -48.47 -31.53
N ILE A 12 9.99 -48.73 -32.83
CA ILE A 12 9.03 -49.57 -33.57
C ILE A 12 9.68 -50.90 -33.93
N ARG A 13 9.02 -52.01 -33.59
CA ARG A 13 9.46 -53.37 -33.93
C ARG A 13 8.28 -54.26 -34.32
N GLN A 14 8.54 -55.28 -35.12
CA GLN A 14 7.55 -56.31 -35.44
C GLN A 14 7.66 -57.47 -34.44
N ARG A 15 6.53 -57.93 -33.91
CA ARG A 15 6.45 -59.05 -32.96
C ARG A 15 6.31 -60.38 -33.70
N LYS A 16 6.58 -61.48 -32.99
CA LYS A 16 6.46 -62.86 -33.51
C LYS A 16 5.03 -63.23 -33.96
N ASP A 17 4.02 -62.50 -33.49
CA ASP A 17 2.60 -62.66 -33.85
C ASP A 17 2.17 -61.80 -35.05
N GLY A 18 3.11 -61.25 -35.81
CA GLY A 18 2.86 -60.46 -37.03
C GLY A 18 2.46 -59.00 -36.78
N ARG A 19 2.13 -58.61 -35.54
CA ARG A 19 1.73 -57.24 -35.17
C ARG A 19 2.93 -56.31 -34.97
N TRP A 20 2.75 -55.02 -35.24
CA TRP A 20 3.73 -53.96 -34.99
C TRP A 20 3.55 -53.39 -33.58
N GLU A 21 4.66 -53.22 -32.86
CA GLU A 21 4.72 -52.62 -31.53
C GLU A 21 5.57 -51.34 -31.56
N GLY A 22 4.96 -50.20 -31.21
CA GLY A 22 5.64 -48.95 -30.95
C GLY A 22 5.78 -48.74 -29.44
N ARG A 23 6.97 -48.42 -28.94
CA ARG A 23 7.19 -48.06 -27.52
C ARG A 23 7.65 -46.61 -27.39
N ALA A 24 6.97 -45.87 -26.52
CA ALA A 24 7.38 -44.55 -26.07
C ALA A 24 7.79 -44.61 -24.59
N VAL A 25 8.87 -43.91 -24.23
CA VAL A 25 9.25 -43.70 -22.83
C VAL A 25 8.36 -42.58 -22.28
N VAL A 26 7.66 -42.86 -21.19
CA VAL A 26 6.65 -41.98 -20.56
C VAL A 26 7.20 -41.32 -19.29
N GLY A 27 8.34 -41.80 -18.79
CA GLY A 27 9.02 -41.24 -17.62
C GLY A 27 10.13 -42.16 -17.14
N TYR A 28 10.71 -41.85 -15.99
CA TYR A 28 11.67 -42.70 -15.28
C TYR A 28 11.12 -43.00 -13.88
N ASP A 29 11.44 -44.16 -13.30
CA ASP A 29 11.13 -44.45 -11.90
C ASP A 29 12.17 -43.83 -10.95
N ASP A 30 11.94 -43.92 -9.64
CA ASP A 30 12.83 -43.38 -8.59
C ASP A 30 14.23 -44.02 -8.58
N LYS A 31 14.43 -45.09 -9.37
CA LYS A 31 15.70 -45.80 -9.57
C LYS A 31 16.34 -45.48 -10.93
N GLY A 32 15.79 -44.53 -11.69
CA GLY A 32 16.31 -44.09 -12.97
C GLY A 32 16.02 -45.02 -14.15
N LEU A 33 15.13 -46.00 -14.00
CA LEU A 33 14.75 -46.93 -15.07
C LEU A 33 13.58 -46.37 -15.91
N PRO A 34 13.62 -46.53 -17.25
CA PRO A 34 12.60 -45.95 -18.12
C PRO A 34 11.25 -46.68 -18.00
N LYS A 35 10.20 -45.94 -17.61
CA LYS A 35 8.80 -46.39 -17.69
C LYS A 35 8.30 -46.23 -19.13
N THR A 36 7.96 -47.32 -19.80
CA THR A 36 7.52 -47.30 -21.20
C THR A 36 6.06 -47.67 -21.37
N LYS A 37 5.34 -46.98 -22.26
CA LYS A 37 4.03 -47.41 -22.78
C LYS A 37 4.17 -47.86 -24.22
N ASN A 38 3.34 -48.83 -24.62
CA ASN A 38 3.35 -49.36 -25.97
C ASN A 38 2.00 -49.16 -26.68
N VAL A 39 2.07 -49.14 -28.01
CA VAL A 39 0.93 -49.20 -28.93
C VAL A 39 1.11 -50.38 -29.87
N LEU A 40 0.00 -51.01 -30.25
CA LEU A 40 -0.03 -52.14 -31.17
C LEU A 40 -0.86 -51.79 -32.42
N ALA A 41 -0.39 -52.24 -33.58
CA ALA A 41 -1.07 -52.04 -34.87
C ALA A 41 -0.82 -53.21 -35.83
N LYS A 42 -1.68 -53.34 -36.85
CA LYS A 42 -1.54 -54.40 -37.87
C LYS A 42 -0.53 -54.01 -38.95
N THR A 43 -0.36 -52.72 -39.22
CA THR A 43 0.59 -52.20 -40.21
C THR A 43 1.65 -51.28 -39.56
N LYS A 44 2.81 -51.16 -40.22
CA LYS A 44 3.89 -50.27 -39.77
C LYS A 44 3.46 -48.80 -39.74
N HIS A 45 2.67 -48.38 -40.73
CA HIS A 45 2.20 -47.00 -40.85
C HIS A 45 1.20 -46.64 -39.75
N GLU A 46 0.21 -47.51 -39.51
CA GLU A 46 -0.75 -47.35 -38.40
C GLU A 46 -0.04 -47.37 -37.03
N CYS A 47 1.02 -48.18 -36.88
CA CYS A 47 1.84 -48.19 -35.67
C CYS A 47 2.58 -46.87 -35.47
N GLN A 48 3.07 -46.25 -36.54
CA GLN A 48 3.76 -44.97 -36.50
C GLN A 48 2.80 -43.84 -36.12
N GLU A 49 1.60 -43.78 -36.70
CA GLU A 49 0.59 -42.78 -36.33
C GLU A 49 0.12 -42.93 -34.88
N LYS A 50 -0.14 -44.16 -34.44
CA LYS A 50 -0.50 -44.44 -33.04
C LYS A 50 0.64 -44.08 -32.08
N LEU A 51 1.90 -44.28 -32.50
CA LEU A 51 3.06 -43.89 -31.70
C LEU A 51 3.21 -42.37 -31.63
N THR A 52 2.99 -41.64 -32.74
CA THR A 52 2.98 -40.18 -32.75
C THR A 52 1.88 -39.63 -31.84
N LYS A 53 0.66 -40.15 -31.93
CA LYS A 53 -0.45 -39.78 -31.03
C LYS A 53 -0.16 -40.12 -29.57
N LEU A 54 0.46 -41.28 -29.29
CA LEU A 54 0.89 -41.63 -27.94
C LEU A 54 1.96 -40.65 -27.45
N MET A 55 2.91 -40.27 -28.29
CA MET A 55 3.95 -39.29 -27.97
C MET A 55 3.41 -37.88 -27.81
N GLU A 56 2.30 -37.50 -28.45
CA GLU A 56 1.59 -36.23 -28.21
C GLU A 56 0.79 -36.27 -26.90
N THR A 57 0.10 -37.39 -26.63
CA THR A 57 -0.70 -37.58 -25.41
C THR A 57 0.18 -37.68 -24.16
N VAL A 58 1.38 -38.25 -24.31
CA VAL A 58 2.41 -38.35 -23.27
C VAL A 58 3.38 -37.15 -23.32
N GLY A 59 3.38 -36.42 -24.43
CA GLY A 59 4.27 -35.30 -24.73
C GLY A 59 3.86 -34.01 -24.06
N SER A 60 3.98 -33.97 -22.74
CA SER A 60 4.54 -32.84 -22.00
C SER A 60 4.65 -33.19 -20.52
N THR A 61 5.25 -34.34 -20.19
CA THR A 61 6.15 -34.29 -19.03
C THR A 61 7.34 -33.48 -19.53
N LYS A 62 7.28 -32.14 -19.37
CA LYS A 62 8.45 -31.26 -19.52
C LYS A 62 9.52 -31.90 -18.64
N SER A 63 10.42 -32.66 -19.23
CA SER A 63 11.67 -32.96 -18.58
C SER A 63 12.28 -31.59 -18.36
N GLU A 64 12.34 -31.17 -17.09
CA GLU A 64 12.93 -29.93 -16.58
C GLU A 64 14.44 -29.88 -16.83
N LYS A 65 14.90 -30.28 -18.02
CA LYS A 65 16.29 -30.11 -18.40
C LYS A 65 16.45 -28.66 -18.79
N ILE A 66 16.91 -27.88 -17.83
CA ILE A 66 17.48 -26.56 -18.05
C ILE A 66 18.51 -26.70 -19.18
N CYS A 67 18.34 -25.92 -20.23
CA CYS A 67 19.17 -26.00 -21.43
C CYS A 67 19.42 -24.61 -22.00
N ALA A 68 20.52 -24.45 -22.74
CA ALA A 68 20.95 -23.16 -23.27
C ALA A 68 19.95 -22.54 -24.26
N ASP A 69 19.18 -23.36 -24.96
CA ASP A 69 18.16 -22.97 -25.94
C ASP A 69 16.79 -22.65 -25.33
N MET A 70 16.63 -22.80 -24.00
CA MET A 70 15.38 -22.45 -23.33
C MET A 70 15.09 -20.93 -23.46
N PRO A 71 13.82 -20.50 -23.50
CA PRO A 71 13.48 -19.09 -23.50
C PRO A 71 13.98 -18.40 -22.23
N PHE A 72 14.55 -17.19 -22.36
CA PHE A 72 15.05 -16.41 -21.23
C PHE A 72 13.98 -16.17 -20.15
N GLY A 73 12.70 -16.09 -20.55
CA GLY A 73 11.59 -15.93 -19.61
C GLY A 73 11.38 -17.15 -18.73
N GLU A 74 11.53 -18.36 -19.28
CA GLU A 74 11.46 -19.61 -18.51
C GLU A 74 12.65 -19.73 -17.57
N TRP A 75 13.86 -19.34 -18.03
CA TRP A 75 15.05 -19.30 -17.17
C TRP A 75 14.89 -18.29 -16.03
N MET A 76 14.41 -17.09 -16.32
CA MET A 76 14.20 -16.04 -15.32
C MET A 76 13.19 -16.45 -14.25
N ASP A 77 12.09 -17.12 -14.65
CA ASP A 77 11.11 -17.66 -13.71
C ASP A 77 11.71 -18.77 -12.85
N PHE A 78 12.37 -19.76 -13.48
CA PHE A 78 13.06 -20.83 -12.76
C PHE A 78 14.10 -20.28 -11.78
N TRP A 79 14.93 -19.34 -12.22
CA TRP A 79 15.92 -18.68 -11.37
C TRP A 79 15.28 -18.04 -10.14
N TYR A 80 14.21 -17.29 -10.35
CA TYR A 80 13.50 -16.63 -9.26
C TYR A 80 12.86 -17.62 -8.28
N GLN A 81 12.10 -18.60 -8.77
CA GLN A 81 11.39 -19.56 -7.92
C GLN A 81 12.35 -20.47 -7.15
N THR A 82 13.41 -20.95 -7.80
CA THR A 82 14.31 -21.97 -7.24
C THR A 82 15.39 -21.37 -6.36
N TYR A 83 16.08 -20.31 -6.80
CA TYR A 83 17.27 -19.82 -6.11
C TYR A 83 16.99 -18.67 -5.15
N ILE A 84 16.02 -17.81 -5.46
CA ILE A 84 15.90 -16.51 -4.80
C ILE A 84 14.67 -16.42 -3.89
N LYS A 85 13.50 -16.88 -4.35
CA LYS A 85 12.20 -16.59 -3.71
C LYS A 85 12.14 -17.00 -2.24
N SER A 86 12.64 -18.18 -1.89
CA SER A 86 12.63 -18.72 -0.54
C SER A 86 13.44 -17.87 0.46
N GLY A 87 14.50 -17.21 0.01
CA GLY A 87 15.35 -16.34 0.84
C GLY A 87 14.84 -14.90 0.98
N LEU A 88 13.79 -14.51 0.24
CA LEU A 88 13.30 -13.14 0.20
C LEU A 88 12.11 -12.90 1.16
N ARG A 89 12.07 -11.70 1.75
CA ARG A 89 10.89 -11.23 2.48
C ARG A 89 9.73 -10.90 1.51
N PRO A 90 8.46 -10.98 1.93
CA PRO A 90 7.30 -10.77 1.05
C PRO A 90 7.31 -9.43 0.28
N ALA A 91 7.74 -8.33 0.90
CA ALA A 91 7.85 -7.05 0.21
C ALA A 91 8.92 -7.05 -0.91
N THR A 92 10.03 -7.77 -0.68
CA THR A 92 11.09 -7.94 -1.67
C THR A 92 10.62 -8.89 -2.79
N GLN A 93 9.92 -9.98 -2.46
CA GLN A 93 9.29 -10.87 -3.44
C GLN A 93 8.36 -10.07 -4.36
N ASN A 94 7.42 -9.29 -3.82
CA ASN A 94 6.52 -8.46 -4.63
C ASN A 94 7.28 -7.51 -5.58
N THR A 95 8.40 -6.94 -5.11
CA THR A 95 9.27 -6.10 -5.95
C THR A 95 9.94 -6.92 -7.05
N TYR A 96 10.41 -8.13 -6.76
CA TYR A 96 10.95 -9.07 -7.74
C TYR A 96 9.91 -9.42 -8.80
N GLU A 97 8.75 -9.92 -8.37
CA GLU A 97 7.65 -10.37 -9.21
C GLU A 97 7.14 -9.26 -10.11
N SER A 98 6.91 -8.05 -9.57
CA SER A 98 6.51 -6.90 -10.39
C SER A 98 7.53 -6.61 -11.50
N THR A 99 8.83 -6.61 -11.20
CA THR A 99 9.83 -6.35 -12.24
C THR A 99 9.97 -7.48 -13.24
N ILE A 100 9.99 -8.73 -12.76
CA ILE A 100 10.20 -9.91 -13.60
C ILE A 100 9.00 -10.11 -14.53
N TYR A 101 7.80 -10.21 -13.98
CA TYR A 101 6.62 -10.59 -14.75
C TYR A 101 5.97 -9.43 -15.50
N GLN A 102 6.10 -8.19 -15.02
CA GLN A 102 5.44 -7.05 -15.68
C GLN A 102 6.37 -6.32 -16.66
N HIS A 103 7.69 -6.41 -16.49
CA HIS A 103 8.63 -5.67 -17.33
C HIS A 103 9.60 -6.57 -18.09
N ILE A 104 10.30 -7.50 -17.44
CA ILE A 104 11.37 -8.29 -18.08
C ILE A 104 10.82 -9.36 -19.01
N ILE A 105 10.00 -10.28 -18.49
CA ILE A 105 9.48 -11.43 -19.25
C ILE A 105 8.65 -11.00 -20.46
N PRO A 106 7.76 -9.99 -20.38
CA PRO A 106 6.97 -9.58 -21.55
C PRO A 106 7.81 -9.11 -22.74
N GLN A 107 9.00 -8.55 -22.49
CA GLN A 107 9.84 -7.95 -23.53
C GLN A 107 10.95 -8.90 -24.01
N LEU A 108 11.63 -9.57 -23.08
CA LEU A 108 12.80 -10.41 -23.38
C LEU A 108 12.52 -11.90 -23.30
N GLY A 109 11.37 -12.30 -22.74
CA GLY A 109 11.15 -13.68 -22.31
C GLY A 109 11.12 -14.72 -23.43
N LYS A 110 10.79 -14.31 -24.66
CA LYS A 110 10.73 -15.19 -25.83
C LYS A 110 12.09 -15.44 -26.48
N ILE A 111 13.10 -14.63 -26.17
CA ILE A 111 14.44 -14.76 -26.75
C ILE A 111 15.10 -16.00 -26.13
N PRO A 112 15.66 -16.94 -26.92
CA PRO A 112 16.42 -18.06 -26.38
C PRO A 112 17.60 -17.56 -25.53
N LEU A 113 17.85 -18.21 -24.39
CA LEU A 113 18.87 -17.79 -23.41
C LEU A 113 20.26 -17.65 -24.05
N CYS A 114 20.66 -18.59 -24.91
CA CYS A 114 21.93 -18.56 -25.63
C CYS A 114 22.01 -17.50 -26.74
N GLN A 115 20.89 -16.92 -27.16
CA GLN A 115 20.80 -15.89 -28.20
C GLN A 115 20.60 -14.49 -27.63
N LEU A 116 20.39 -14.36 -26.31
CA LEU A 116 20.20 -13.06 -25.69
C LEU A 116 21.51 -12.24 -25.76
N THR A 117 21.46 -11.09 -26.42
CA THR A 117 22.62 -10.23 -26.61
C THR A 117 22.58 -8.99 -25.72
N GLN A 118 23.74 -8.33 -25.57
CA GLN A 118 23.84 -7.01 -24.96
C GLN A 118 22.97 -5.96 -25.68
N LYS A 119 22.81 -6.09 -27.01
CA LYS A 119 22.00 -5.17 -27.83
C LYS A 119 20.53 -5.30 -27.46
N ASP A 120 20.02 -6.50 -27.25
CA ASP A 120 18.63 -6.74 -26.83
C ASP A 120 18.35 -6.12 -25.46
N LEU A 121 19.28 -6.28 -24.51
CA LEU A 121 19.20 -5.66 -23.19
C LEU A 121 19.23 -4.12 -23.28
N GLN A 122 20.08 -3.56 -24.15
CA GLN A 122 20.16 -2.11 -24.33
C GLN A 122 18.88 -1.54 -24.97
N GLN A 123 18.33 -2.24 -25.96
CA GLN A 123 17.04 -1.88 -26.58
C GLN A 123 15.90 -1.97 -25.56
N PHE A 124 15.90 -3.01 -24.73
CA PHE A 124 14.95 -3.15 -23.62
C PHE A 124 15.05 -1.97 -22.64
N TYR A 125 16.25 -1.56 -22.22
CA TYR A 125 16.41 -0.41 -21.32
C TYR A 125 15.96 0.91 -21.96
N ALA A 126 16.23 1.10 -23.25
CA ALA A 126 15.75 2.26 -24.00
C ALA A 126 14.21 2.27 -24.09
N HIS A 127 13.60 1.11 -24.36
CA HIS A 127 12.15 0.95 -24.35
C HIS A 127 11.55 1.25 -22.98
N LEU A 128 12.12 0.72 -21.89
CA LEU A 128 11.66 1.00 -20.53
C LEU A 128 11.68 2.49 -20.20
N LYS A 129 12.71 3.20 -20.67
CA LYS A 129 12.84 4.64 -20.46
C LYS A 129 11.84 5.47 -21.27
N LYS A 130 11.42 4.98 -22.44
CA LYS A 130 10.46 5.66 -23.31
C LYS A 130 9.01 5.35 -22.92
N GLU A 131 8.66 4.08 -22.76
CA GLU A 131 7.27 3.59 -22.69
C GLU A 131 7.04 2.46 -21.66
N GLY A 132 7.99 2.20 -20.76
CA GLY A 132 7.88 1.08 -19.81
C GLY A 132 6.90 1.25 -18.66
N ARG A 133 6.27 2.42 -18.49
CA ARG A 133 5.37 2.68 -17.34
C ARG A 133 3.97 2.14 -17.60
N LEU A 134 3.51 1.29 -16.68
CA LEU A 134 2.22 0.61 -16.78
C LEU A 134 1.08 1.34 -16.06
N VAL A 135 1.39 2.22 -15.11
CA VAL A 135 0.40 2.86 -14.22
C VAL A 135 0.69 4.35 -14.08
N ARG A 136 -0.36 5.19 -13.99
CA ARG A 136 -0.26 6.65 -13.82
C ARG A 136 0.58 7.33 -14.91
N THR A 137 0.42 6.87 -16.14
CA THR A 137 1.11 7.39 -17.32
C THR A 137 0.77 8.85 -17.60
N GLU A 138 -0.47 9.27 -17.33
CA GLU A 138 -0.92 10.66 -17.47
C GLU A 138 -0.18 11.62 -16.52
N GLN A 139 0.13 11.18 -15.31
CA GLN A 139 0.73 12.03 -14.28
C GLN A 139 2.26 12.09 -14.37
N PHE A 140 2.90 10.99 -14.78
CA PHE A 140 4.36 10.84 -14.67
C PHE A 140 5.04 10.50 -16.00
N GLY A 141 4.29 10.59 -17.11
CA GLY A 141 4.76 10.21 -18.45
C GLY A 141 4.84 8.70 -18.66
N LYS A 142 5.08 8.30 -19.92
CA LYS A 142 5.11 6.88 -20.33
C LYS A 142 6.41 6.15 -19.92
N GLY A 143 7.47 6.87 -19.57
CA GLY A 143 8.77 6.31 -19.21
C GLY A 143 8.90 5.85 -17.76
N LEU A 144 9.69 4.80 -17.53
CA LEU A 144 10.15 4.41 -16.20
C LEU A 144 11.31 5.30 -15.72
N SER A 145 11.40 5.45 -14.40
CA SER A 145 12.53 6.16 -13.78
C SER A 145 13.86 5.43 -13.97
N ASP A 146 14.97 6.18 -14.00
CA ASP A 146 16.34 5.64 -14.08
C ASP A 146 16.60 4.55 -13.03
N ARG A 147 16.07 4.72 -11.80
CA ARG A 147 16.17 3.72 -10.72
C ARG A 147 15.49 2.40 -11.09
N MET A 148 14.30 2.44 -11.68
CA MET A 148 13.55 1.25 -12.05
C MET A 148 14.25 0.49 -13.17
N VAL A 149 14.78 1.20 -14.18
CA VAL A 149 15.60 0.59 -15.25
C VAL A 149 16.82 -0.12 -14.66
N ARG A 150 17.54 0.52 -13.73
CA ARG A 150 18.66 -0.11 -13.02
C ARG A 150 18.24 -1.33 -12.20
N MET A 151 17.04 -1.34 -11.61
CA MET A 151 16.49 -2.51 -10.92
C MET A 151 16.18 -3.66 -11.86
N CYS A 152 15.60 -3.39 -13.05
CA CYS A 152 15.41 -4.40 -14.09
C CYS A 152 16.75 -5.00 -14.51
N HIS A 153 17.74 -4.14 -14.77
CA HIS A 153 19.08 -4.57 -15.12
C HIS A 153 19.72 -5.45 -14.04
N ALA A 154 19.67 -5.03 -12.77
CA ALA A 154 20.28 -5.80 -11.68
C ALA A 154 19.71 -7.22 -11.58
N LYS A 155 18.41 -7.40 -11.84
CA LYS A 155 17.76 -8.71 -11.87
C LYS A 155 18.16 -9.52 -13.10
N CYS A 156 18.17 -8.92 -14.28
CA CYS A 156 18.69 -9.58 -15.50
C CYS A 156 20.13 -10.05 -15.30
N ARG A 157 20.99 -9.16 -14.80
CA ARG A 157 22.40 -9.46 -14.55
C ARG A 157 22.57 -10.61 -13.58
N ALA A 158 21.89 -10.59 -12.43
CA ALA A 158 21.98 -11.66 -11.45
C ALA A 158 21.48 -13.02 -11.98
N ALA A 159 20.38 -13.04 -12.75
CA ALA A 159 19.88 -14.26 -13.37
C ALA A 159 20.84 -14.81 -14.44
N LEU A 160 21.48 -13.93 -15.21
CA LEU A 160 22.46 -14.32 -16.24
C LEU A 160 23.80 -14.73 -15.63
N ASP A 161 24.21 -14.12 -14.51
CA ASP A 161 25.38 -14.57 -13.74
C ASP A 161 25.18 -16.01 -13.26
N GLN A 162 23.97 -16.35 -12.76
CA GLN A 162 23.64 -17.73 -12.41
C GLN A 162 23.67 -18.64 -13.65
N ALA A 163 23.18 -18.18 -14.82
CA ALA A 163 23.21 -18.99 -16.04
C ALA A 163 24.63 -19.32 -16.51
N VAL A 164 25.58 -18.39 -16.30
CA VAL A 164 27.01 -18.65 -16.55
C VAL A 164 27.56 -19.68 -15.56
N GLN A 165 27.22 -19.57 -14.28
CA GLN A 165 27.65 -20.53 -13.26
C GLN A 165 27.14 -21.96 -13.53
N GLU A 166 25.91 -22.08 -14.03
CA GLU A 166 25.33 -23.37 -14.45
C GLU A 166 25.81 -23.83 -15.84
N ASN A 167 26.78 -23.12 -16.46
CA ASN A 167 27.33 -23.42 -17.79
C ASN A 167 26.28 -23.45 -18.93
N LEU A 168 25.17 -22.73 -18.78
CA LEU A 168 24.14 -22.61 -19.82
C LEU A 168 24.57 -21.62 -20.91
N ILE A 169 25.31 -20.59 -20.53
CA ILE A 169 25.89 -19.59 -21.42
C ILE A 169 27.34 -19.33 -21.04
N ARG A 170 28.16 -18.93 -22.00
CA ARG A 170 29.61 -18.72 -21.79
C ARG A 170 29.93 -17.41 -21.09
N THR A 171 29.15 -16.37 -21.35
CA THR A 171 29.39 -15.00 -20.87
C THR A 171 28.07 -14.32 -20.54
N ASN A 172 28.06 -13.44 -19.54
CA ASN A 172 26.86 -12.68 -19.19
C ASN A 172 26.70 -11.45 -20.10
N PRO A 173 25.66 -11.39 -20.97
CA PRO A 173 25.45 -10.28 -21.89
C PRO A 173 25.07 -8.95 -21.19
N ALA A 174 24.76 -8.97 -19.90
CA ALA A 174 24.41 -7.79 -19.13
C ALA A 174 25.61 -7.01 -18.58
N VAL A 175 26.83 -7.55 -18.56
CA VAL A 175 27.95 -6.93 -17.82
C VAL A 175 28.27 -5.53 -18.31
N ASP A 176 28.32 -5.32 -19.63
CA ASP A 176 28.75 -4.06 -20.25
C ASP A 176 27.59 -3.17 -20.74
N CYS A 177 26.36 -3.42 -20.28
CA CYS A 177 25.23 -2.58 -20.66
C CYS A 177 25.37 -1.16 -20.11
N LYS A 178 25.06 -0.16 -20.93
CA LYS A 178 25.06 1.25 -20.51
C LYS A 178 23.80 1.57 -19.72
N LEU A 179 23.99 1.92 -18.44
CA LEU A 179 22.90 2.23 -17.51
C LEU A 179 22.65 3.72 -17.37
N PRO A 180 21.41 4.14 -17.08
CA PRO A 180 21.13 5.51 -16.69
C PRO A 180 21.92 5.94 -15.44
N PRO A 181 22.26 7.23 -15.32
CA PRO A 181 23.06 7.74 -14.20
C PRO A 181 22.35 7.51 -12.86
N LYS A 182 23.13 7.26 -11.80
CA LYS A 182 22.60 7.15 -10.45
C LYS A 182 22.40 8.56 -9.92
N ARG A 183 21.16 9.06 -9.95
CA ARG A 183 20.81 10.34 -9.35
C ARG A 183 20.39 10.12 -7.89
N SER A 184 21.12 10.73 -6.95
CA SER A 184 20.61 10.92 -5.59
C SER A 184 19.52 11.99 -5.62
N ARG A 185 18.55 11.89 -4.71
CA ARG A 185 17.64 13.00 -4.44
C ARG A 185 18.19 13.76 -3.25
N GLU A 186 18.20 15.07 -3.34
CA GLU A 186 18.58 15.92 -2.22
C GLU A 186 17.65 15.70 -1.03
N MET A 187 18.25 15.77 0.15
CA MET A 187 17.58 15.69 1.43
C MET A 187 16.92 17.03 1.71
N GLN A 188 15.69 17.00 2.25
CA GLN A 188 14.95 18.22 2.58
C GLN A 188 14.70 18.24 4.08
N VAL A 189 15.32 19.17 4.80
CA VAL A 189 15.19 19.30 6.26
C VAL A 189 14.28 20.47 6.58
N LEU A 190 13.28 20.30 7.44
CA LEU A 190 12.42 21.42 7.87
C LEU A 190 13.23 22.39 8.74
N SER A 191 13.05 23.69 8.53
CA SER A 191 13.62 24.70 9.43
C SER A 191 12.92 24.67 10.80
N HIS A 192 13.50 25.33 11.80
CA HIS A 192 12.87 25.46 13.12
C HIS A 192 11.46 26.08 13.04
N GLN A 193 11.29 27.12 12.22
CA GLN A 193 10.00 27.79 12.01
C GLN A 193 8.98 26.88 11.30
N GLU A 194 9.40 26.15 10.27
CA GLU A 194 8.55 25.16 9.60
C GLU A 194 8.12 24.04 10.56
N LEU A 195 9.05 23.56 11.39
CA LEU A 195 8.78 22.51 12.37
C LEU A 195 7.71 22.90 13.38
N GLN A 196 7.77 24.14 13.90
CA GLN A 196 6.77 24.64 14.83
C GLN A 196 5.39 24.71 14.20
N ARG A 197 5.26 25.33 13.02
CA ARG A 197 3.98 25.40 12.27
C ARG A 197 3.44 24.00 11.95
N PHE A 198 4.33 23.09 11.57
CA PHE A 198 4.00 21.68 11.31
C PHE A 198 3.41 20.99 12.54
N LEU A 199 4.02 21.15 13.72
CA LEU A 199 3.52 20.57 14.96
C LEU A 199 2.21 21.20 15.43
N ILE A 200 2.05 22.52 15.28
CA ILE A 200 0.79 23.22 15.56
C ILE A 200 -0.34 22.66 14.69
N GLN A 201 -0.12 22.53 13.38
CA GLN A 201 -1.10 21.96 12.47
C GLN A 201 -1.34 20.47 12.73
N ALA A 202 -0.31 19.70 13.05
CA ALA A 202 -0.44 18.28 13.40
C ALA A 202 -1.35 18.09 14.63
N LYS A 203 -1.26 18.99 15.62
CA LYS A 203 -2.15 19.01 16.79
C LYS A 203 -3.61 19.27 16.41
N ALA A 204 -3.87 20.28 15.59
CA ALA A 204 -5.22 20.54 15.09
C ALA A 204 -5.81 19.37 14.27
N ASP A 205 -4.95 18.60 13.61
CA ASP A 205 -5.34 17.44 12.80
C ASP A 205 -5.44 16.12 13.60
N GLY A 206 -5.03 16.10 14.87
CA GLY A 206 -5.01 14.92 15.74
C GLY A 206 -3.88 13.93 15.45
N TYR A 207 -2.73 14.42 15.01
CA TYR A 207 -1.52 13.63 14.68
C TYR A 207 -0.28 14.14 15.43
N PHE A 208 -0.44 14.96 16.47
CA PHE A 208 0.66 15.60 17.20
C PHE A 208 1.62 14.58 17.79
N GLU A 209 1.13 13.60 18.53
CA GLU A 209 1.93 12.60 19.23
C GLU A 209 2.72 11.72 18.25
N LEU A 210 2.13 11.43 17.09
CA LEU A 210 2.80 10.66 16.03
C LEU A 210 4.02 11.39 15.49
N PHE A 211 3.85 12.67 15.12
CA PHE A 211 4.93 13.44 14.53
C PHE A 211 5.93 13.94 15.56
N LEU A 212 5.48 14.30 16.76
CA LEU A 212 6.36 14.64 17.88
C LEU A 212 7.31 13.48 18.19
N LEU A 213 6.78 12.25 18.25
CA LEU A 213 7.62 11.08 18.52
C LEU A 213 8.62 10.85 17.40
N ASP A 214 8.20 10.91 16.13
CA ASP A 214 9.10 10.77 14.98
C ASP A 214 10.22 11.83 15.00
N LEU A 215 9.87 13.08 15.28
CA LEU A 215 10.82 14.21 15.36
C LEU A 215 11.69 14.19 16.63
N SER A 216 11.36 13.37 17.62
CA SER A 216 12.16 13.19 18.84
C SER A 216 13.06 11.94 18.82
N THR A 217 12.83 11.03 17.86
CA THR A 217 13.48 9.70 17.86
C THR A 217 14.03 9.28 16.50
N GLY A 218 13.58 9.92 15.42
CA GLY A 218 13.94 9.63 14.04
C GLY A 218 13.59 8.21 13.60
N LEU A 219 12.49 7.62 14.07
CA LEU A 219 12.12 6.24 13.72
C LEU A 219 11.91 6.05 12.22
N ARG A 220 12.12 4.82 11.73
CA ARG A 220 11.65 4.49 10.38
C ARG A 220 10.12 4.42 10.40
N ARG A 221 9.47 4.84 9.30
CA ARG A 221 8.01 4.79 9.14
C ARG A 221 7.37 3.48 9.63
N GLY A 222 7.94 2.34 9.22
CA GLY A 222 7.42 1.04 9.60
C GLY A 222 7.61 0.73 11.08
N GLU A 223 8.69 1.21 11.71
CA GLU A 223 8.95 1.07 13.14
C GLU A 223 7.94 1.90 13.95
N LEU A 224 7.76 3.19 13.58
CA LEU A 224 6.82 4.11 14.24
C LEU A 224 5.38 3.56 14.24
N LEU A 225 4.90 3.12 13.08
CA LEU A 225 3.54 2.60 12.93
C LEU A 225 3.34 1.23 13.59
N ALA A 226 4.42 0.54 13.96
CA ALA A 226 4.36 -0.75 14.63
C ALA A 226 4.27 -0.62 16.16
N LEU A 227 4.45 0.57 16.72
CA LEU A 227 4.50 0.76 18.16
C LEU A 227 3.16 0.44 18.83
N GLN A 228 3.25 -0.22 19.97
CA GLN A 228 2.18 -0.54 20.88
C GLN A 228 2.48 0.07 22.24
N TRP A 229 1.45 0.20 23.07
CA TRP A 229 1.60 0.70 24.42
C TRP A 229 2.51 -0.14 25.31
N SER A 230 2.66 -1.44 25.01
CA SER A 230 3.61 -2.32 25.71
C SER A 230 5.07 -2.05 25.36
N ASP A 231 5.34 -1.28 24.31
CA ASP A 231 6.71 -0.92 23.93
C ASP A 231 7.19 0.38 24.60
N LEU A 232 6.28 1.16 25.20
CA LEU A 232 6.59 2.44 25.83
C LEU A 232 6.38 2.35 27.34
N ASP A 233 7.47 2.44 28.07
CA ASP A 233 7.50 2.57 29.52
C ASP A 233 7.45 4.06 29.90
N LEU A 234 6.33 4.50 30.46
CA LEU A 234 6.09 5.90 30.85
C LEU A 234 6.69 6.26 32.22
N ASP A 235 7.12 5.26 33.00
CA ASP A 235 7.76 5.49 34.29
C ASP A 235 9.25 5.75 34.08
N THR A 236 9.89 4.94 33.25
CA THR A 236 11.32 5.10 32.90
C THR A 236 11.57 5.99 31.68
N GLY A 237 10.51 6.34 30.93
CA GLY A 237 10.64 7.09 29.68
C GLY A 237 11.32 6.32 28.55
N THR A 238 11.27 4.98 28.60
CA THR A 238 11.99 4.11 27.65
C THR A 238 11.06 3.58 26.56
N LEU A 239 11.43 3.77 25.29
CA LEU A 239 10.76 3.22 24.12
C LEU A 239 11.54 2.04 23.52
N SER A 240 10.90 0.89 23.40
CA SER A 240 11.47 -0.34 22.83
C SER A 240 11.09 -0.52 21.35
N VAL A 241 12.06 -0.37 20.46
CA VAL A 241 11.86 -0.56 19.02
C VAL A 241 12.25 -1.99 18.64
N THR A 242 11.26 -2.87 18.51
CA THR A 242 11.49 -4.31 18.29
C THR A 242 10.80 -4.87 17.04
N LYS A 243 9.90 -4.09 16.44
CA LYS A 243 9.00 -4.52 15.37
C LYS A 243 8.81 -3.40 14.35
N GLN A 244 8.42 -3.80 13.14
CA GLN A 244 8.08 -2.89 12.04
C GLN A 244 6.88 -3.44 11.27
N VAL A 245 6.09 -2.53 10.70
CA VAL A 245 4.97 -2.87 9.83
C VAL A 245 5.27 -2.47 8.40
N TYR A 246 4.87 -3.31 7.46
CA TYR A 246 4.90 -3.05 6.04
C TYR A 246 3.62 -3.54 5.38
N GLU A 247 3.28 -2.95 4.23
CA GLU A 247 2.10 -3.30 3.47
C GLU A 247 2.51 -4.11 2.24
N VAL A 248 1.89 -5.28 2.05
CA VAL A 248 2.08 -6.13 0.85
C VAL A 248 0.71 -6.48 0.31
N ASN A 249 0.45 -6.14 -0.95
CA ASN A 249 -0.80 -6.43 -1.64
C ASN A 249 -2.04 -5.96 -0.85
N GLY A 250 -1.97 -4.77 -0.24
CA GLY A 250 -3.05 -4.20 0.56
C GLY A 250 -3.20 -4.77 1.97
N LYS A 251 -2.33 -5.71 2.38
CA LYS A 251 -2.36 -6.33 3.71
C LYS A 251 -1.19 -5.85 4.55
N MET A 252 -1.50 -5.44 5.78
CA MET A 252 -0.51 -5.05 6.78
C MET A 252 0.15 -6.30 7.38
N GLN A 253 1.47 -6.30 7.42
CA GLN A 253 2.26 -7.38 7.99
C GLN A 253 3.22 -6.82 9.04
N LEU A 254 3.24 -7.45 10.22
CA LEU A 254 4.21 -7.18 11.26
C LEU A 254 5.43 -8.06 11.04
N SER A 255 6.63 -7.49 11.12
CA SER A 255 7.88 -8.26 11.14
C SER A 255 8.87 -7.72 12.15
N VAL A 256 9.82 -8.56 12.51
CA VAL A 256 11.04 -8.13 13.18
C VAL A 256 11.94 -7.36 12.19
N PRO A 257 12.64 -6.30 12.66
CA PRO A 257 13.62 -5.58 11.87
C PRO A 257 14.66 -6.50 11.23
N LYS A 258 15.24 -6.06 10.10
CA LYS A 258 16.19 -6.90 9.34
C LYS A 258 17.52 -7.10 10.06
N THR A 259 17.94 -6.10 10.83
CA THR A 259 19.26 -6.09 11.46
C THR A 259 19.12 -6.03 12.97
N LYS A 260 20.05 -6.67 13.70
CA LYS A 260 20.11 -6.59 15.17
C LYS A 260 20.21 -5.14 15.64
N ALA A 261 20.97 -4.30 14.94
CA ALA A 261 21.12 -2.87 15.24
C ALA A 261 19.80 -2.07 15.15
N SER A 262 18.80 -2.56 14.43
CA SER A 262 17.48 -1.92 14.39
C SER A 262 16.64 -2.22 15.62
N ILE A 263 16.96 -3.28 16.37
CA ILE A 263 16.33 -3.61 17.66
C ILE A 263 17.06 -2.82 18.75
N ARG A 264 16.37 -1.84 19.35
CA ARG A 264 17.01 -0.88 20.26
C ARG A 264 16.02 -0.30 21.27
N LYS A 265 16.56 0.24 22.36
CA LYS A 265 15.83 1.05 23.33
C LYS A 265 16.23 2.51 23.16
N LEU A 266 15.25 3.40 23.22
CA LEU A 266 15.44 4.85 23.14
C LEU A 266 14.93 5.48 24.44
N VAL A 267 15.68 6.42 24.99
CA VAL A 267 15.23 7.25 26.11
C VAL A 267 14.54 8.48 25.54
N LEU A 268 13.30 8.72 25.94
CA LEU A 268 12.52 9.87 25.49
C LEU A 268 12.79 11.08 26.40
N PRO A 269 12.80 12.31 25.84
CA PRO A 269 12.85 13.53 26.66
C PRO A 269 11.67 13.59 27.64
N PRO A 270 11.85 14.07 28.88
CA PRO A 270 10.78 14.12 29.89
C PRO A 270 9.51 14.83 29.40
N ALA A 271 9.66 15.94 28.67
CA ALA A 271 8.52 16.67 28.09
C ALA A 271 7.70 15.82 27.09
N VAL A 272 8.36 14.93 26.32
CA VAL A 272 7.68 14.00 25.42
C VAL A 272 6.94 12.93 26.22
N VAL A 273 7.53 12.42 27.31
CA VAL A 273 6.88 11.44 28.20
C VAL A 273 5.58 12.00 28.78
N GLU A 274 5.57 13.27 29.23
CA GLU A 274 4.35 13.91 29.73
C GLU A 274 3.24 14.00 28.67
N VAL A 275 3.60 14.35 27.42
CA VAL A 275 2.64 14.35 26.31
C VAL A 275 2.03 12.95 26.12
N PHE A 276 2.85 11.89 26.20
CA PHE A 276 2.35 10.53 26.08
C PHE A 276 1.56 10.04 27.30
N ARG A 277 1.80 10.57 28.51
CA ARG A 277 0.96 10.33 29.69
C ARG A 277 -0.44 10.90 29.50
N GLU A 278 -0.56 12.13 29.00
CA GLU A 278 -1.85 12.72 28.66
C GLU A 278 -2.54 11.97 27.52
N TYR A 279 -1.79 11.62 26.48
CA TYR A 279 -2.31 10.84 25.36
C TYR A 279 -2.88 9.48 25.82
N ARG A 280 -2.20 8.81 26.75
CA ARG A 280 -2.61 7.51 27.29
C ARG A 280 -3.99 7.55 27.95
N LYS A 281 -4.38 8.66 28.58
CA LYS A 281 -5.70 8.80 29.23
C LYS A 281 -6.87 8.65 28.25
N THR A 282 -6.66 9.00 26.98
CA THR A 282 -7.69 8.92 25.93
C THR A 282 -7.56 7.69 25.03
N ALA A 283 -6.48 6.93 25.17
CA ALA A 283 -6.16 5.81 24.29
C ALA A 283 -7.02 4.58 24.58
N LYS A 284 -7.67 4.07 23.53
CA LYS A 284 -8.54 2.87 23.60
C LYS A 284 -7.97 1.66 22.87
N SER A 285 -6.85 1.83 22.16
CA SER A 285 -6.21 0.78 21.36
C SER A 285 -4.97 0.25 22.05
N ARG A 286 -4.58 -0.99 21.74
CA ARG A 286 -3.24 -1.53 22.04
C ARG A 286 -2.13 -0.84 21.23
N TRP A 287 -2.44 -0.32 20.05
CA TRP A 287 -1.50 0.37 19.18
C TRP A 287 -1.31 1.80 19.66
N LEU A 288 -0.08 2.29 19.58
CA LEU A 288 0.23 3.68 19.91
C LEU A 288 -0.44 4.62 18.90
N PHE A 289 -0.44 4.23 17.62
CA PHE A 289 -1.10 4.97 16.54
C PHE A 289 -2.08 4.08 15.77
N PRO A 290 -3.33 3.94 16.24
CA PRO A 290 -4.33 3.08 15.62
C PRO A 290 -4.89 3.65 14.31
N SER A 291 -5.44 2.78 13.47
CA SER A 291 -6.20 3.18 12.29
C SER A 291 -7.53 3.81 12.72
N PRO A 292 -7.92 4.98 12.17
CA PRO A 292 -9.21 5.59 12.46
C PRO A 292 -10.43 4.74 12.07
N LYS A 293 -10.24 3.75 11.19
CA LYS A 293 -11.31 2.85 10.73
C LYS A 293 -11.45 1.60 11.59
N ASN A 294 -10.36 1.15 12.22
CA ASN A 294 -10.33 -0.05 13.04
C ASN A 294 -9.23 0.11 14.09
N LEU A 295 -9.64 0.26 15.35
CA LEU A 295 -8.72 0.49 16.47
C LEU A 295 -7.81 -0.71 16.75
N ASP A 296 -8.16 -1.92 16.30
CA ASP A 296 -7.32 -3.12 16.47
C ASP A 296 -6.21 -3.23 15.43
N MET A 297 -6.17 -2.32 14.45
CA MET A 297 -5.11 -2.23 13.45
C MET A 297 -4.28 -0.96 13.60
N PRO A 298 -2.99 -1.00 13.26
CA PRO A 298 -2.16 0.19 13.22
C PRO A 298 -2.57 1.09 12.04
N LEU A 299 -2.24 2.38 12.14
CA LEU A 299 -2.35 3.32 11.04
C LEU A 299 -1.55 2.83 9.84
N THR A 300 -2.12 2.91 8.63
CA THR A 300 -1.44 2.42 7.43
C THR A 300 -0.40 3.41 6.91
N PRO A 301 0.70 2.93 6.31
CA PRO A 301 1.73 3.81 5.75
C PRO A 301 1.20 4.78 4.70
N GLY A 302 0.25 4.33 3.87
CA GLY A 302 -0.39 5.18 2.86
C GLY A 302 -1.27 6.27 3.46
N SER A 303 -2.09 5.94 4.47
CA SER A 303 -2.92 6.93 5.15
C SER A 303 -2.09 7.95 5.91
N MET A 304 -1.03 7.52 6.60
CA MET A 304 -0.12 8.43 7.27
C MET A 304 0.58 9.37 6.27
N LEU A 305 1.12 8.86 5.16
CA LEU A 305 1.79 9.70 4.16
C LEU A 305 0.85 10.74 3.56
N HIS A 306 -0.39 10.35 3.26
CA HIS A 306 -1.40 11.29 2.80
C HIS A 306 -1.68 12.38 3.83
N ARG A 307 -1.74 12.03 5.13
CA ARG A 307 -1.91 12.99 6.22
C ARG A 307 -0.71 13.92 6.39
N LEU A 308 0.51 13.41 6.27
CA LEU A 308 1.72 14.22 6.28
C LEU A 308 1.64 15.35 5.24
N HIS A 309 1.33 15.03 3.99
CA HIS A 309 1.28 16.03 2.91
C HIS A 309 0.19 17.09 3.13
N ILE A 310 -0.98 16.69 3.65
CA ILE A 310 -2.05 17.64 4.02
C ILE A 310 -1.60 18.58 5.14
N ILE A 311 -0.91 18.04 6.16
CA ILE A 311 -0.45 18.84 7.30
C ILE A 311 0.64 19.80 6.84
N LEU A 312 1.61 19.35 6.02
CA LEU A 312 2.66 20.21 5.47
C LEU A 312 2.07 21.35 4.63
N GLU A 313 1.07 21.05 3.79
CA GLU A 313 0.40 22.06 2.98
C GLU A 313 -0.31 23.10 3.84
N ARG A 314 -1.09 22.66 4.84
CA ARG A 314 -1.80 23.56 5.77
C ARG A 314 -0.88 24.33 6.71
N ALA A 315 0.28 23.77 7.01
CA ALA A 315 1.33 24.42 7.80
C ALA A 315 2.22 25.34 6.97
N GLU A 316 1.92 25.51 5.67
CA GLU A 316 2.71 26.33 4.74
C GLU A 316 4.20 25.97 4.76
N CYS A 317 4.48 24.67 4.85
CA CYS A 317 5.82 24.09 4.85
C CYS A 317 6.12 23.48 3.48
N LYS A 318 7.41 23.37 3.16
CA LYS A 318 7.82 22.63 1.95
C LYS A 318 7.36 21.18 1.99
N GLN A 319 7.04 20.64 0.81
CA GLN A 319 6.64 19.25 0.68
C GLN A 319 7.87 18.34 0.80
N ILE A 320 7.84 17.47 1.82
CA ILE A 320 8.91 16.51 2.11
C ILE A 320 8.39 15.07 2.10
N ARG A 321 9.29 14.10 1.96
CA ARG A 321 8.96 12.68 2.14
C ARG A 321 8.87 12.39 3.63
N PHE A 322 8.20 11.32 4.01
CA PHE A 322 8.21 10.89 5.41
C PHE A 322 9.64 10.65 5.95
N HIS A 323 10.53 10.06 5.15
CA HIS A 323 11.91 9.80 5.60
C HIS A 323 12.72 11.09 5.80
N ASP A 324 12.27 12.20 5.24
CA ASP A 324 12.90 13.50 5.44
C ASP A 324 12.63 14.04 6.86
N LEU A 325 11.57 13.62 7.56
CA LEU A 325 11.37 13.95 8.97
C LEU A 325 12.47 13.36 9.88
N ARG A 326 12.88 12.12 9.60
CA ARG A 326 14.04 11.51 10.24
C ARG A 326 15.34 12.26 9.93
N HIS A 327 15.45 12.83 8.73
CA HIS A 327 16.56 13.69 8.38
C HIS A 327 16.52 15.02 9.15
N THR A 328 15.34 15.61 9.33
CA THR A 328 15.14 16.77 10.21
C THR A 328 15.59 16.48 11.64
N PHE A 329 15.12 15.38 12.24
CA PHE A 329 15.56 14.97 13.59
C PHE A 329 17.07 14.86 13.69
N ALA A 330 17.70 14.15 12.75
CA ALA A 330 19.14 13.91 12.79
C ALA A 330 19.97 15.19 12.60
N THR A 331 19.53 16.08 11.72
CA THR A 331 20.19 17.38 11.50
C THR A 331 20.11 18.23 12.76
N MET A 332 18.91 18.36 13.34
CA MET A 332 18.72 19.07 14.60
C MET A 332 19.51 18.45 15.74
N ALA A 333 19.59 17.12 15.83
CA ALA A 333 20.36 16.44 16.87
C ALA A 333 21.86 16.80 16.77
N LEU A 334 22.42 16.82 15.55
CA LEU A 334 23.81 17.21 15.31
C LEU A 334 24.05 18.70 15.61
N GLU A 335 23.13 19.58 15.19
CA GLU A 335 23.19 21.02 15.49
C GLU A 335 23.18 21.28 17.00
N ASN A 336 22.39 20.51 17.76
CA ASN A 336 22.36 20.57 19.22
C ASN A 336 23.58 19.86 19.89
N GLY A 337 24.50 19.30 19.10
CA GLY A 337 25.76 18.72 19.59
C GLY A 337 25.70 17.25 19.98
N MET A 338 24.70 16.49 19.54
CA MET A 338 24.70 15.04 19.71
C MET A 338 25.86 14.42 18.93
N ASP A 339 26.61 13.51 19.55
CA ASP A 339 27.69 12.83 18.85
C ASP A 339 27.14 11.84 17.80
N ILE A 340 27.91 11.65 16.73
CA ILE A 340 27.50 10.85 15.56
C ILE A 340 27.26 9.38 15.93
N LYS A 341 27.98 8.85 16.92
CA LYS A 341 27.85 7.44 17.34
C LYS A 341 26.55 7.23 18.10
N THR A 342 26.21 8.14 19.01
CA THR A 342 24.92 8.15 19.72
C THR A 342 23.77 8.34 18.74
N LEU A 343 23.87 9.30 17.82
CA LEU A 343 22.85 9.48 16.78
C LEU A 343 22.70 8.23 15.91
N SER A 344 23.81 7.62 15.48
CA SER A 344 23.80 6.37 14.71
C SER A 344 23.10 5.23 15.45
N ALA A 345 23.33 5.11 16.76
CA ALA A 345 22.69 4.12 17.61
C ALA A 345 21.18 4.40 17.75
N MET A 346 20.77 5.65 17.99
CA MET A 346 19.37 6.07 18.05
C MET A 346 18.62 5.84 16.73
N LEU A 347 19.29 6.09 15.61
CA LEU A 347 18.77 5.85 14.27
C LEU A 347 18.74 4.35 13.91
N GLY A 348 19.47 3.49 14.62
CA GLY A 348 19.56 2.06 14.32
C GLY A 348 20.26 1.80 12.99
N HIS A 349 21.38 2.49 12.75
CA HIS A 349 22.29 2.22 11.63
C HIS A 349 23.30 1.14 12.04
N VAL A 350 23.61 0.22 11.12
CA VAL A 350 24.61 -0.84 11.35
C VAL A 350 26.03 -0.25 11.39
N SER A 351 26.28 0.81 10.63
CA SER A 351 27.55 1.51 10.59
C SER A 351 27.33 3.01 10.76
N ALA A 352 28.18 3.63 11.59
CA ALA A 352 28.20 5.09 11.76
C ALA A 352 28.58 5.82 10.47
N ALA A 353 29.31 5.16 9.56
CA ALA A 353 29.62 5.71 8.24
C ALA A 353 28.34 6.03 7.45
N THR A 354 27.27 5.26 7.63
CA THR A 354 25.97 5.58 6.99
C THR A 354 25.41 6.91 7.51
N THR A 355 25.57 7.21 8.79
CA THR A 355 25.18 8.52 9.36
C THR A 355 26.10 9.60 8.82
N LEU A 356 27.42 9.36 8.81
CA LEU A 356 28.40 10.30 8.29
C LEU A 356 28.09 10.67 6.84
N ASP A 357 27.98 9.68 5.95
CA ASP A 357 27.70 9.84 4.51
C ASP A 357 26.43 10.65 4.24
N ILE A 358 25.41 10.50 5.09
CA ILE A 358 24.13 11.21 4.95
C ILE A 358 24.22 12.66 5.45
N TYR A 359 24.98 12.91 6.52
CA TYR A 359 25.03 14.21 7.21
C TYR A 359 26.42 14.87 7.13
N THR A 360 27.20 14.56 6.09
CA THR A 360 28.56 15.10 5.86
C THR A 360 28.58 16.61 5.64
N HIS A 361 27.46 17.22 5.28
CA HIS A 361 27.38 18.65 5.05
C HIS A 361 27.32 19.40 6.38
N ILE A 362 28.50 19.84 6.83
CA ILE A 362 28.62 20.81 7.91
C ILE A 362 27.97 22.12 7.43
N THR A 363 26.95 22.59 8.15
CA THR A 363 26.34 23.91 7.88
C THR A 363 27.19 25.02 8.50
N SER A 364 27.04 26.25 8.01
CA SER A 364 27.63 27.44 8.64
C SER A 364 27.25 27.52 10.12
N ASP A 365 26.01 27.16 10.44
CA ASP A 365 25.44 27.27 11.77
C ASP A 365 26.06 26.23 12.71
N MET A 366 26.34 25.02 12.20
CA MET A 366 27.09 24.00 12.95
C MET A 366 28.53 24.46 13.27
N LEU A 367 29.19 25.18 12.36
CA LEU A 367 30.53 25.75 12.62
C LEU A 367 30.45 26.89 13.64
N SER A 368 29.48 27.77 13.52
CA SER A 368 29.26 28.88 14.45
C SER A 368 28.93 28.38 15.86
N GLU A 369 28.05 27.38 15.99
CA GLU A 369 27.71 26.78 17.29
C GLU A 369 28.88 25.99 17.88
N ALA A 370 29.66 25.29 17.05
CA ALA A 370 30.88 24.62 17.51
C ALA A 370 31.91 25.65 18.04
N ALA A 371 32.08 26.78 17.35
CA ALA A 371 32.92 27.89 17.80
C ALA A 371 32.37 28.50 19.10
N ALA A 372 31.06 28.75 19.20
CA ALA A 372 30.42 29.27 20.41
C ALA A 372 30.53 28.30 21.60
N LYS A 373 30.53 26.98 21.36
CA LYS A 373 30.80 25.96 22.41
C LYS A 373 32.24 26.00 22.88
N ILE A 374 33.20 26.16 21.98
CA ILE A 374 34.62 26.35 22.34
C ILE A 374 34.78 27.61 23.17
N ASP A 375 34.15 28.72 22.76
CA ASP A 375 34.22 29.99 23.46
C ASP A 375 33.61 29.93 24.88
N ARG A 376 32.43 29.30 25.02
CA ARG A 376 31.83 28.97 26.34
C ARG A 376 32.75 28.10 27.20
N GLY A 377 33.40 27.10 26.60
CA GLY A 377 34.33 26.21 27.29
C GLY A 377 35.61 26.91 27.78
N LEU A 378 35.95 28.06 27.20
CA LEU A 378 37.07 28.91 27.62
C LEU A 378 36.68 29.93 28.71
N GLY A 379 35.43 29.92 29.17
CA GLY A 379 34.95 30.79 30.26
C GLY A 379 34.42 32.15 29.79
N ASN A 380 34.23 32.35 28.48
CA ASN A 380 33.63 33.58 27.96
C ASN A 380 32.10 33.49 28.01
N GLU A 381 31.45 34.48 28.61
CA GLU A 381 29.99 34.67 28.50
C GLU A 381 29.66 35.20 27.12
N VAL A 382 29.20 34.32 26.23
CA VAL A 382 28.60 34.74 24.97
C VAL A 382 27.20 35.24 25.28
N ALA A 383 26.91 36.51 24.97
CA ALA A 383 25.56 37.05 25.05
C ALA A 383 24.62 36.18 24.20
N GLU A 384 23.60 35.59 24.81
CA GLU A 384 22.51 34.97 24.07
C GLU A 384 21.85 36.07 23.23
N ASN A 385 22.02 36.02 21.91
CA ASN A 385 21.23 36.82 20.99
C ASN A 385 19.79 36.28 20.97
N SER A 386 19.06 36.47 22.07
CA SER A 386 17.63 36.17 22.22
C SER A 386 16.78 37.31 21.64
N ALA A 387 17.12 37.80 20.45
CA ALA A 387 16.48 38.96 19.86
C ALA A 387 16.30 38.81 18.34
N GLU A 388 15.86 37.64 17.88
CA GLU A 388 15.04 37.59 16.67
C GLU A 388 13.58 37.60 17.11
N ALA A 389 12.88 38.69 16.81
CA ALA A 389 11.46 38.83 17.00
C ALA A 389 10.77 37.60 16.39
N ASN A 390 10.15 36.78 17.24
CA ASN A 390 9.57 35.50 16.86
C ASN A 390 8.32 35.76 15.99
N PRO A 391 8.36 35.64 14.64
CA PRO A 391 7.18 35.91 13.79
C PRO A 391 6.12 34.80 13.91
N LEU A 392 6.31 33.89 14.89
CA LEU A 392 5.70 32.58 15.04
C LEU A 392 4.45 32.58 15.92
N THR A 393 4.15 33.66 16.63
CA THR A 393 2.94 33.76 17.47
C THR A 393 1.64 33.82 16.68
N ASP A 394 1.69 34.04 15.37
CA ASP A 394 0.51 34.37 14.56
C ASP A 394 0.00 33.22 13.68
N PHE A 395 0.71 32.08 13.61
CA PHE A 395 0.24 30.95 12.79
C PHE A 395 -1.02 30.30 13.39
N GLN A 396 -2.15 30.45 12.71
CA GLN A 396 -3.41 29.82 13.07
C GLN A 396 -3.62 28.51 12.29
N PRO A 397 -3.78 27.37 12.97
CA PRO A 397 -3.94 26.10 12.26
C PRO A 397 -5.26 26.05 11.49
N VAL A 398 -5.21 25.46 10.30
CA VAL A 398 -6.38 25.17 9.49
C VAL A 398 -7.18 24.05 10.16
N MET A 399 -8.25 24.43 10.85
CA MET A 399 -9.12 23.50 11.57
C MET A 399 -9.85 22.55 10.62
N ARG A 400 -9.88 21.26 10.97
CA ARG A 400 -10.66 20.28 10.22
C ARG A 400 -12.15 20.60 10.30
N ARG A 401 -12.81 20.61 9.14
CA ARG A 401 -14.28 20.62 9.01
C ARG A 401 -14.85 19.26 9.46
N THR A 402 -14.77 18.94 10.75
CA THR A 402 -15.22 17.65 11.31
C THR A 402 -16.67 17.79 11.78
N ARG A 403 -17.60 17.06 11.14
CA ARG A 403 -19.03 17.10 11.48
C ARG A 403 -19.33 16.19 12.68
N LYS A 404 -20.07 16.67 13.69
CA LYS A 404 -20.68 15.78 14.69
C LYS A 404 -21.91 15.09 14.07
N PRO A 405 -22.16 13.80 14.32
CA PRO A 405 -23.43 13.17 13.92
C PRO A 405 -24.62 13.99 14.45
N GLY A 406 -25.61 14.28 13.60
CA GLY A 406 -26.76 15.12 13.95
C GLY A 406 -26.53 16.63 13.84
N THR A 407 -25.29 17.08 13.59
CA THR A 407 -25.01 18.46 13.21
C THR A 407 -24.91 18.55 11.69
N GLY A 408 -25.59 19.53 11.10
CA GLY A 408 -25.38 19.88 9.70
C GLY A 408 -23.96 20.41 9.49
N CYS A 409 -23.54 20.59 8.25
CA CYS A 409 -22.26 21.23 7.94
C CYS A 409 -22.42 22.64 7.48
N ILE A 410 -21.43 23.47 7.76
CA ILE A 410 -21.34 24.80 7.19
C ILE A 410 -20.08 24.88 6.36
N THR A 411 -20.25 25.33 5.13
CA THR A 411 -19.20 25.46 4.13
C THR A 411 -19.24 26.90 3.66
N GLN A 412 -18.14 27.64 3.82
CA GLN A 412 -17.98 28.90 3.12
C GLN A 412 -17.78 28.61 1.63
N ILE A 413 -18.69 29.11 0.79
CA ILE A 413 -18.63 28.98 -0.66
C ILE A 413 -17.73 30.08 -1.23
N ASN A 414 -17.89 31.30 -0.73
CA ASN A 414 -17.06 32.47 -1.07
C ASN A 414 -17.08 33.47 0.09
N ASP A 415 -16.47 34.64 -0.10
CA ASP A 415 -16.26 35.67 0.94
C ASP A 415 -17.56 36.18 1.59
N HIS A 416 -18.72 36.00 0.94
CA HIS A 416 -20.01 36.53 1.38
C HIS A 416 -21.14 35.48 1.39
N LEU A 417 -20.83 34.18 1.32
CA LEU A 417 -21.85 33.13 1.24
C LEU A 417 -21.43 31.84 1.94
N PHE A 418 -22.27 31.39 2.86
CA PHE A 418 -22.15 30.13 3.60
C PHE A 418 -23.31 29.19 3.26
N GLU A 419 -22.99 27.92 2.98
CA GLU A 419 -23.95 26.83 2.82
C GLU A 419 -23.99 25.95 4.07
N GLY A 420 -25.15 25.90 4.72
CA GLY A 420 -25.49 24.96 5.78
C GLY A 420 -26.21 23.73 5.22
N ARG A 421 -25.63 22.52 5.24
CA ARG A 421 -26.27 21.29 4.72
C ARG A 421 -26.47 20.23 5.80
N TYR A 422 -27.70 19.73 5.93
CA TYR A 422 -28.05 18.61 6.80
C TYR A 422 -28.58 17.41 6.00
N SER A 423 -28.07 16.21 6.28
CA SER A 423 -28.35 14.98 5.51
C SER A 423 -28.76 13.82 6.44
N PRO A 424 -29.95 13.87 7.06
CA PRO A 424 -30.45 12.79 7.91
C PRO A 424 -30.75 11.52 7.09
N THR A 425 -30.68 10.37 7.76
CA THR A 425 -31.10 9.07 7.19
C THR A 425 -32.56 8.83 7.57
N TRP A 426 -33.43 8.70 6.57
CA TRP A 426 -34.87 8.54 6.77
C TRP A 426 -35.24 7.08 7.06
N PRO A 427 -36.46 6.81 7.57
CA PRO A 427 -36.90 5.46 7.94
C PRO A 427 -36.93 4.46 6.76
N ASP A 428 -36.93 4.96 5.53
CA ASP A 428 -36.79 4.21 4.28
C ASP A 428 -35.34 3.78 3.96
N GLY A 429 -34.36 4.20 4.77
CA GLY A 429 -32.95 3.94 4.59
C GLY A 429 -32.23 4.87 3.61
N THR A 430 -32.90 5.87 3.04
CA THR A 430 -32.29 6.84 2.11
C THR A 430 -31.86 8.13 2.83
N LYS A 431 -30.96 8.89 2.20
CA LYS A 431 -30.45 10.17 2.74
C LYS A 431 -31.03 11.32 1.95
N HIS A 432 -31.88 12.13 2.59
CA HIS A 432 -32.37 13.36 1.98
C HIS A 432 -31.56 14.53 2.53
N SER A 433 -30.86 15.23 1.66
CA SER A 433 -30.06 16.40 2.03
C SER A 433 -30.87 17.67 1.82
N LYS A 434 -30.93 18.56 2.80
CA LYS A 434 -31.45 19.93 2.65
C LYS A 434 -30.33 20.94 2.97
N CYS A 435 -30.35 22.07 2.27
CA CYS A 435 -29.38 23.16 2.44
C CYS A 435 -30.07 24.45 2.88
N VAL A 436 -29.35 25.29 3.63
CA VAL A 436 -29.67 26.69 3.95
C VAL A 436 -28.48 27.55 3.55
N TYR A 437 -28.73 28.83 3.23
CA TYR A 437 -27.69 29.77 2.83
C TYR A 437 -27.78 31.06 3.66
N ALA A 438 -26.63 31.65 3.94
CA ALA A 438 -26.51 32.89 4.72
C ALA A 438 -25.25 33.67 4.36
N HIS A 439 -25.21 34.97 4.68
CA HIS A 439 -24.08 35.84 4.36
C HIS A 439 -22.99 35.82 5.43
N THR A 440 -23.37 35.49 6.68
CA THR A 440 -22.43 35.27 7.78
C THR A 440 -22.48 33.82 8.26
N ARG A 441 -21.39 33.38 8.91
CA ARG A 441 -21.33 32.03 9.49
C ARG A 441 -22.36 31.85 10.61
N GLU A 442 -22.52 32.85 11.46
CA GLU A 442 -23.45 32.83 12.61
C GLU A 442 -24.91 32.70 12.14
N GLU A 443 -25.30 33.48 11.14
CA GLU A 443 -26.64 33.40 10.54
C GLU A 443 -26.85 32.02 9.87
N CYS A 444 -25.81 31.44 9.26
CA CYS A 444 -25.86 30.10 8.69
C CYS A 444 -26.06 29.03 9.78
N GLU A 445 -25.40 29.18 10.93
CA GLU A 445 -25.51 28.28 12.10
C GLU A 445 -26.93 28.28 12.68
N GLU A 446 -27.56 29.46 12.81
CA GLU A 446 -28.93 29.59 13.28
C GLU A 446 -29.94 28.95 12.31
N LYS A 447 -29.87 29.29 11.02
CA LYS A 447 -30.74 28.70 9.98
C LYS A 447 -30.61 27.18 9.93
N LEU A 448 -29.38 26.68 10.07
CA LEU A 448 -29.10 25.25 10.03
C LEU A 448 -29.65 24.53 11.28
N LYS A 449 -29.59 25.16 12.45
CA LYS A 449 -30.16 24.62 13.70
C LYS A 449 -31.68 24.46 13.59
N VAL A 450 -32.37 25.45 13.02
CA VAL A 450 -33.82 25.39 12.76
C VAL A 450 -34.14 24.26 11.78
N LEU A 451 -33.40 24.16 10.66
CA LEU A 451 -33.58 23.10 9.66
C LEU A 451 -33.41 21.69 10.27
N ILE A 452 -32.41 21.50 11.12
CA ILE A 452 -32.16 20.22 11.81
C ILE A 452 -33.34 19.87 12.72
N GLY A 453 -33.87 20.83 13.47
CA GLY A 453 -35.03 20.65 14.34
C GLY A 453 -36.26 20.18 13.55
N GLN A 454 -36.56 20.85 12.44
CA GLN A 454 -37.68 20.50 11.55
C GLN A 454 -37.55 19.09 11.00
N LEU A 455 -36.38 18.76 10.40
CA LEU A 455 -36.17 17.44 9.79
C LEU A 455 -36.17 16.29 10.81
N ASN A 456 -35.67 16.54 12.02
CA ASN A 456 -35.73 15.54 13.09
C ASN A 456 -37.15 15.35 13.62
N ALA A 457 -37.96 16.41 13.71
CA ALA A 457 -39.37 16.34 14.09
C ALA A 457 -40.20 15.58 13.04
N GLU A 458 -40.02 15.87 11.75
CA GLU A 458 -40.64 15.13 10.64
C GLU A 458 -40.28 13.63 10.71
N ARG A 459 -38.99 13.33 10.89
CA ARG A 459 -38.51 11.95 11.02
C ARG A 459 -39.10 11.24 12.25
N LYS A 460 -39.22 11.93 13.38
CA LYS A 460 -39.81 11.39 14.60
C LYS A 460 -41.31 11.10 14.41
N ALA A 461 -42.06 12.02 13.79
CA ALA A 461 -43.47 11.82 13.49
C ALA A 461 -43.72 10.59 12.59
N ILE A 462 -42.87 10.37 11.58
CA ILE A 462 -42.92 9.16 10.75
C ILE A 462 -42.60 7.91 11.59
N LEU A 463 -41.54 7.94 12.41
CA LEU A 463 -41.19 6.81 13.26
C LEU A 463 -42.28 6.46 14.29
N ASP A 464 -42.93 7.47 14.87
CA ASP A 464 -44.00 7.28 15.84
C ASP A 464 -45.28 6.72 15.16
N ARG A 465 -45.60 7.16 13.93
CA ARG A 465 -46.66 6.55 13.10
C ARG A 465 -46.38 5.07 12.79
N LEU A 466 -45.10 4.69 12.64
CA LEU A 466 -44.70 3.33 12.30
C LEU A 466 -44.66 2.36 13.50
N ARG A 467 -44.67 2.84 14.75
CA ARG A 467 -44.52 1.99 15.95
C ARG A 467 -45.67 1.01 16.21
N GLY A 468 -46.84 1.23 15.60
CA GLY A 468 -48.02 0.36 15.75
C GLY A 468 -48.17 -0.74 14.70
N ILE A 469 -47.39 -0.70 13.59
CA ILE A 469 -47.61 -1.59 12.44
C ILE A 469 -46.61 -2.76 12.49
N LEU A 470 -47.06 -3.89 13.04
CA LEU A 470 -46.30 -5.14 13.11
C LEU A 470 -46.08 -5.71 11.70
N SER A 471 -44.85 -6.19 11.44
CA SER A 471 -44.50 -6.82 10.16
C SER A 471 -45.17 -8.19 10.04
N PRO A 472 -45.97 -8.47 8.98
CA PRO A 472 -46.54 -9.78 8.75
C PRO A 472 -45.44 -10.83 8.51
N GLU A 473 -45.50 -11.97 9.20
CA GLU A 473 -44.45 -13.00 9.17
C GLU A 473 -44.37 -13.77 7.83
N LYS A 474 -45.43 -13.74 7.01
CA LYS A 474 -45.56 -14.58 5.80
C LYS A 474 -45.59 -13.77 4.49
N LEU A 475 -44.62 -12.88 4.27
CA LEU A 475 -44.48 -12.14 3.00
C LEU A 475 -43.27 -12.63 2.18
N THR A 476 -43.47 -12.85 0.87
CA THR A 476 -42.36 -13.07 -0.07
C THR A 476 -41.52 -11.80 -0.23
N LYS A 477 -40.28 -11.92 -0.71
CA LYS A 477 -39.34 -10.79 -0.86
C LYS A 477 -39.95 -9.57 -1.59
N LYS A 478 -40.67 -9.79 -2.70
CA LYS A 478 -41.28 -8.69 -3.48
C LYS A 478 -42.52 -8.10 -2.78
N GLN A 479 -43.32 -8.92 -2.11
CA GLN A 479 -44.46 -8.43 -1.31
C GLN A 479 -43.98 -7.62 -0.10
N ARG A 480 -42.90 -8.06 0.55
CA ARG A 480 -42.28 -7.34 1.66
C ARG A 480 -41.74 -5.97 1.22
N GLN A 481 -41.13 -5.87 0.04
CA GLN A 481 -40.67 -4.58 -0.51
C GLN A 481 -41.83 -3.61 -0.77
N ILE A 482 -42.95 -4.10 -1.30
CA ILE A 482 -44.15 -3.29 -1.53
C ILE A 482 -44.79 -2.89 -0.19
N TRP A 483 -44.89 -3.83 0.76
CA TRP A 483 -45.42 -3.59 2.11
C TRP A 483 -44.58 -2.58 2.90
N GLU A 484 -43.24 -2.69 2.87
CA GLU A 484 -42.33 -1.74 3.52
C GLU A 484 -42.48 -0.32 2.96
N TYR A 485 -42.67 -0.16 1.65
CA TYR A 485 -42.92 1.13 1.02
C TYR A 485 -44.32 1.68 1.34
N MET A 486 -45.37 0.87 1.19
CA MET A 486 -46.76 1.30 1.47
C MET A 486 -46.97 1.58 2.97
N ARG A 487 -46.24 0.93 3.87
CA ARG A 487 -46.23 1.25 5.29
C ARG A 487 -45.69 2.67 5.56
N LEU A 488 -44.74 3.12 4.76
CA LEU A 488 -44.14 4.46 4.86
C LEU A 488 -45.02 5.54 4.20
N CYS A 489 -45.73 5.17 3.12
CA CYS A 489 -46.60 6.06 2.34
C CYS A 489 -48.00 5.40 2.14
N PRO A 490 -48.84 5.33 3.19
CA PRO A 490 -50.11 4.59 3.13
C PRO A 490 -51.15 5.22 2.20
N ASP A 491 -51.04 6.53 1.94
CA ASP A 491 -51.98 7.30 1.12
C ASP A 491 -51.62 7.28 -0.38
N GLU A 492 -50.48 6.69 -0.76
CA GLU A 492 -50.03 6.62 -2.15
C GLU A 492 -50.80 5.53 -2.91
N THR A 493 -51.63 5.94 -3.87
CA THR A 493 -52.45 5.03 -4.70
C THR A 493 -51.86 4.82 -6.11
N ASN A 494 -50.82 5.57 -6.49
CA ASN A 494 -50.23 5.46 -7.82
C ASN A 494 -49.25 4.27 -7.92
N TYR A 495 -49.63 3.26 -8.69
CA TYR A 495 -48.84 2.02 -8.83
C TYR A 495 -47.45 2.25 -9.41
N SER A 496 -47.24 3.29 -10.22
CA SER A 496 -45.92 3.63 -10.77
C SER A 496 -44.99 4.21 -9.70
N THR A 497 -45.53 5.04 -8.81
CA THR A 497 -44.78 5.64 -7.69
C THR A 497 -44.38 4.57 -6.68
N ILE A 498 -45.31 3.67 -6.34
CA ILE A 498 -45.06 2.52 -5.46
C ILE A 498 -44.02 1.59 -6.06
N ALA A 499 -44.10 1.29 -7.36
CA ALA A 499 -43.14 0.42 -8.04
C ALA A 499 -41.72 0.98 -7.98
N LYS A 500 -41.57 2.28 -8.22
CA LYS A 500 -40.27 2.98 -8.16
C LYS A 500 -39.69 2.98 -6.75
N GLY A 501 -40.52 3.26 -5.74
CA GLY A 501 -40.12 3.29 -4.34
C GLY A 501 -39.77 1.93 -3.75
N ALA A 502 -40.59 0.91 -4.02
CA ALA A 502 -40.37 -0.48 -3.60
C ALA A 502 -39.32 -1.22 -4.46
N LYS A 503 -38.82 -0.60 -5.53
CA LYS A 503 -37.86 -1.19 -6.50
C LYS A 503 -38.37 -2.50 -7.13
N VAL A 504 -39.65 -2.52 -7.50
CA VAL A 504 -40.31 -3.64 -8.19
C VAL A 504 -40.98 -3.16 -9.48
N THR A 505 -41.49 -4.08 -10.31
CA THR A 505 -42.22 -3.69 -11.52
C THR A 505 -43.65 -3.25 -11.21
N ARG A 506 -44.19 -2.31 -11.98
CA ARG A 506 -45.59 -1.85 -11.87
C ARG A 506 -46.60 -3.00 -11.89
N HIS A 507 -46.36 -4.02 -12.73
CA HIS A 507 -47.20 -5.21 -12.79
C HIS A 507 -47.16 -6.03 -11.48
N THR A 508 -46.00 -6.09 -10.82
CA THR A 508 -45.87 -6.75 -9.51
C THR A 508 -46.64 -5.98 -8.43
N VAL A 509 -46.62 -4.64 -8.47
CA VAL A 509 -47.43 -3.81 -7.56
C VAL A 509 -48.91 -4.07 -7.80
N ALA A 510 -49.39 -3.96 -9.04
CA ALA A 510 -50.79 -4.17 -9.37
C ALA A 510 -51.32 -5.55 -8.90
N LYS A 511 -50.48 -6.59 -8.97
CA LYS A 511 -50.82 -7.94 -8.53
C LYS A 511 -51.00 -8.08 -7.01
N TRP A 512 -50.26 -7.32 -6.20
CA TRP A 512 -50.20 -7.50 -4.75
C TRP A 512 -50.73 -6.30 -3.95
N TYR A 513 -51.09 -5.21 -4.60
CA TYR A 513 -51.50 -3.94 -3.99
C TYR A 513 -52.70 -4.12 -3.05
N GLU A 514 -53.81 -4.71 -3.52
CA GLU A 514 -55.02 -4.88 -2.70
C GLU A 514 -54.78 -5.76 -1.47
N MET A 515 -54.01 -6.84 -1.63
CA MET A 515 -53.64 -7.74 -0.53
C MET A 515 -52.81 -7.00 0.53
N ILE A 516 -51.83 -6.19 0.10
CA ILE A 516 -50.95 -5.45 1.00
C ILE A 516 -51.67 -4.25 1.63
N GLN A 517 -52.54 -3.59 0.88
CA GLN A 517 -53.39 -2.50 1.38
C GLN A 517 -54.33 -3.02 2.47
N GLY A 518 -54.97 -4.18 2.26
CA GLY A 518 -55.80 -4.84 3.26
C GLY A 518 -55.04 -5.20 4.54
N MET A 519 -53.78 -5.64 4.42
CA MET A 519 -52.93 -5.92 5.59
C MET A 519 -52.61 -4.67 6.41
N LEU A 520 -52.42 -3.52 5.75
CA LEU A 520 -52.10 -2.25 6.40
C LEU A 520 -53.34 -1.57 7.01
N SER A 521 -54.54 -1.77 6.45
CA SER A 521 -55.78 -1.22 6.99
C SER A 521 -56.36 -2.03 8.17
N HIS A 522 -55.96 -3.29 8.36
CA HIS A 522 -56.31 -4.09 9.55
C HIS A 522 -55.41 -3.85 10.78
N THR A 523 -54.44 -2.94 10.70
CA THR A 523 -53.49 -2.64 11.80
C THR A 523 -53.64 -1.23 12.39
N VAL A 524 -54.72 -0.51 12.07
CA VAL A 524 -55.04 0.83 12.62
C VAL A 524 -56.07 0.72 13.73
#